data_AF-R7ICM7-F1
#
_entry.id   AF-R7ICM7-F1
#
_cell.length_a   1.000
_cell.length_b   1.000
_cell.length_c   1.000
_cell.angle_alpha   90.00
_cell.angle_beta   90.00
_cell.angle_gamma   90.00
#
_symmetry.space_group_name_H-M   'P 1'
#
loop_
_entity.id
_entity.type
_entity.pdbx_description
1 polymer ?
#
loop_
_entity_poly.entity_id
_entity_poly.type
_entity_poly.pdbx_seq_one_letter_code
_entity_poly.pdbx_strand_id
1 'polypeptide(L)'
;MVPVDLASIAASLAVLHFFYRKDIPAAYAPEKLASPASAIRDRGTFYTGWAVLLLLLAGFFILEPLGVPVSAVAAAGALTLFAAALRGRVIDTVRVLKNAPWQIVTFSLGMYLVIYGLRNAGLTELLASSLSRLSDSGVWGAALGTGFLSAFLSSLMNNMPTVLVGALSIDGGTASGIIREAMIYANVIGCDLGPKITPIGSLATLLWLHVLSEKGIRIHLGLLFQNGDRDDAPRALRGALSSRAETLDLTSFRPGFQPPL
;
A
#
# COMPACT_ATOMS: atom_id res chain seq x y z
N MET A 1 -9.51 -13.78 5.42
CA MET A 1 -9.45 -12.68 4.43
C MET A 1 -9.32 -13.15 2.99
N VAL A 2 -8.65 -14.27 2.67
CA VAL A 2 -8.44 -14.74 1.28
C VAL A 2 -9.65 -14.62 0.34
N PRO A 3 -10.89 -15.05 0.68
CA PRO A 3 -12.03 -14.89 -0.23
C PRO A 3 -12.38 -13.43 -0.53
N VAL A 4 -12.24 -12.56 0.47
CA VAL A 4 -12.48 -11.11 0.34
C VAL A 4 -11.40 -10.47 -0.53
N ASP A 5 -10.13 -10.88 -0.35
CA ASP A 5 -9.02 -10.37 -1.16
C ASP A 5 -9.21 -10.74 -2.64
N LEU A 6 -9.61 -11.99 -2.92
CA LEU A 6 -9.91 -12.44 -4.28
C LEU A 6 -11.09 -11.67 -4.89
N ALA A 7 -12.17 -11.45 -4.13
CA ALA A 7 -13.31 -10.66 -4.58
C ALA A 7 -12.92 -9.19 -4.87
N SER A 8 -12.11 -8.60 -3.99
CA SER A 8 -11.60 -7.23 -4.14
C SER A 8 -10.68 -7.08 -5.35
N ILE A 9 -9.78 -8.04 -5.58
CA ILE A 9 -8.93 -8.09 -6.77
C ILE A 9 -9.78 -8.23 -8.04
N ALA A 10 -10.71 -9.19 -8.05
CA ALA A 10 -11.58 -9.42 -9.20
C ALA A 10 -12.43 -8.18 -9.53
N ALA A 11 -13.03 -7.54 -8.52
CA ALA A 11 -13.79 -6.31 -8.70
C ALA A 11 -12.91 -5.16 -9.21
N SER A 12 -11.72 -4.98 -8.64
CA SER A 12 -10.78 -3.94 -9.05
C SER A 12 -10.32 -4.15 -10.50
N LEU A 13 -9.97 -5.38 -10.88
CA LEU A 13 -9.59 -5.73 -12.25
C LEU A 13 -10.76 -5.58 -13.22
N ALA A 14 -11.98 -5.95 -12.82
CA ALA A 14 -13.18 -5.79 -13.65
C ALA A 14 -13.47 -4.31 -13.95
N VAL A 15 -13.39 -3.45 -12.93
CA VAL A 15 -13.55 -1.99 -13.08
C VAL A 15 -12.45 -1.45 -13.99
N LEU A 16 -11.19 -1.76 -13.71
CA LEU A 16 -10.05 -1.30 -14.51
C LEU A 16 -10.18 -1.74 -15.97
N HIS A 17 -10.52 -3.00 -16.21
CA HIS A 17 -10.74 -3.53 -17.54
C HIS A 17 -11.91 -2.82 -18.22
N PHE A 18 -13.05 -2.64 -17.55
CA PHE A 18 -14.21 -1.96 -18.14
C PHE A 18 -13.92 -0.52 -18.58
N PHE A 19 -13.16 0.23 -17.78
CA PHE A 19 -12.77 1.60 -18.10
C PHE A 19 -11.70 1.68 -19.20
N TYR A 20 -10.64 0.88 -19.10
CA TYR A 20 -9.47 0.96 -19.98
C TYR A 20 -9.44 -0.07 -21.12
N ARG A 21 -10.47 -0.91 -21.29
CA ARG A 21 -10.51 -1.95 -22.36
C ARG A 21 -10.22 -1.43 -23.77
N LYS A 22 -10.48 -0.14 -24.02
CA LYS A 22 -10.21 0.50 -25.32
C LYS A 22 -8.76 0.98 -25.48
N ASP A 23 -8.06 1.22 -24.38
CA ASP A 23 -6.67 1.66 -24.36
C ASP A 23 -5.67 0.49 -24.30
N ILE A 24 -6.14 -0.70 -23.92
CA ILE A 24 -5.31 -1.91 -23.85
C ILE A 24 -5.00 -2.39 -25.29
N PRO A 25 -3.73 -2.40 -25.72
CA PRO A 25 -3.36 -2.90 -27.04
C PRO A 25 -3.71 -4.38 -27.18
N ALA A 26 -4.29 -4.77 -28.33
CA ALA A 26 -4.61 -6.17 -28.62
C ALA A 26 -3.34 -7.06 -28.77
N ALA A 27 -2.23 -6.45 -29.17
CA ALA A 27 -0.93 -7.09 -29.28
C ALA A 27 0.16 -6.15 -28.75
N TYR A 28 1.10 -6.72 -28.02
CA TYR A 28 2.33 -6.06 -27.58
C TYR A 28 3.52 -6.85 -28.14
N ALA A 29 4.56 -6.17 -28.62
CA ALA A 29 5.74 -6.78 -29.21
C ALA A 29 6.78 -7.10 -28.12
N PRO A 30 6.86 -8.34 -27.61
CA PRO A 30 7.76 -8.71 -26.51
C PRO A 30 9.23 -8.56 -26.91
N GLU A 31 9.56 -8.57 -28.20
CA GLU A 31 10.92 -8.43 -28.71
C GLU A 31 11.49 -7.02 -28.45
N LYS A 32 10.63 -6.04 -28.17
CA LYS A 32 11.04 -4.67 -27.81
C LYS A 32 11.41 -4.54 -26.33
N LEU A 33 11.14 -5.54 -25.50
CA LEU A 33 11.52 -5.55 -24.09
C LEU A 33 12.96 -6.05 -23.92
N ALA A 34 13.64 -5.48 -22.94
CA ALA A 34 14.92 -6.03 -22.49
C ALA A 34 14.73 -7.47 -21.97
N SER A 35 15.75 -8.30 -22.16
CA SER A 35 15.77 -9.66 -21.61
C SER A 35 15.53 -9.62 -20.09
N PRO A 36 14.58 -10.40 -19.54
CA PRO A 36 14.33 -10.42 -18.09
C PRO A 36 15.59 -10.73 -17.27
N ALA A 37 16.48 -11.57 -17.81
CA ALA A 37 17.73 -11.92 -17.16
C ALA A 37 18.68 -10.72 -17.01
N SER A 38 18.61 -9.72 -17.90
CA SER A 38 19.42 -8.51 -17.80
C SER A 38 19.02 -7.58 -16.66
N ALA A 39 17.83 -7.77 -16.07
CA ALA A 39 17.41 -7.02 -14.89
C ALA A 39 18.12 -7.52 -13.60
N ILE A 40 18.60 -8.76 -13.59
CA ILE A 40 19.26 -9.37 -12.43
C ILE A 40 20.74 -8.96 -12.41
N ARG A 41 21.06 -7.91 -11.65
CA ARG A 41 22.43 -7.41 -11.49
C ARG A 41 23.30 -8.27 -10.58
N ASP A 42 22.70 -8.82 -9.53
CA ASP A 42 23.37 -9.71 -8.58
C ASP A 42 22.53 -10.94 -8.30
N ARG A 43 23.00 -12.10 -8.79
CA ARG A 43 22.28 -13.38 -8.64
C ARG A 43 22.23 -13.84 -7.19
N GLY A 44 23.26 -13.57 -6.41
CA GLY A 44 23.33 -13.94 -4.99
C GLY A 44 22.23 -13.27 -4.18
N THR A 45 22.13 -11.95 -4.28
CA THR A 45 21.06 -11.17 -3.63
C THR A 45 19.70 -11.53 -4.19
N PHE A 46 19.57 -11.80 -5.49
CA PHE A 46 18.28 -12.19 -6.10
C PHE A 46 17.73 -13.50 -5.51
N TYR A 47 18.52 -14.58 -5.47
CA TYR A 47 18.07 -15.84 -4.88
C TYR A 47 17.91 -15.77 -3.37
N THR A 48 18.76 -15.00 -2.69
CA THR A 48 18.57 -14.72 -1.26
C THR A 48 17.25 -13.99 -1.03
N GLY A 49 16.87 -13.06 -1.91
CA GLY A 49 15.58 -12.37 -1.87
C GLY A 49 14.40 -13.33 -1.90
N TRP A 50 14.42 -14.30 -2.81
CA TRP A 50 13.39 -15.35 -2.87
C TRP A 50 13.37 -16.22 -1.61
N ALA A 51 14.54 -16.65 -1.12
CA ALA A 51 14.63 -17.43 0.10
C ALA A 51 14.08 -16.65 1.30
N VAL A 52 14.49 -15.38 1.46
CA VAL A 52 14.01 -14.51 2.54
C VAL A 52 12.51 -14.25 2.41
N LEU A 53 11.97 -14.07 1.20
CA LEU A 53 10.52 -13.90 1.02
C LEU A 53 9.74 -15.12 1.52
N LEU A 54 10.18 -16.33 1.16
CA LEU A 54 9.55 -17.57 1.63
C LEU A 54 9.71 -17.77 3.14
N LEU A 55 10.90 -17.47 3.67
CA LEU A 55 11.19 -17.57 5.11
C LEU A 55 10.40 -16.55 5.92
N LEU A 56 10.20 -15.33 5.42
CA LEU A 56 9.34 -14.32 6.05
C LEU A 56 7.89 -14.81 6.09
N LEU A 57 7.38 -15.30 4.96
CA LEU A 57 6.02 -15.83 4.89
C LEU A 57 5.82 -16.98 5.88
N ALA A 58 6.70 -17.98 5.85
CA ALA A 58 6.65 -19.11 6.79
C ALA A 58 6.84 -18.65 8.24
N GLY A 59 7.80 -17.76 8.48
CA GLY A 59 8.12 -17.23 9.81
C GLY A 59 6.96 -16.48 10.43
N PHE A 60 6.21 -15.69 9.66
CA PHE A 60 5.04 -14.98 10.18
C PHE A 60 3.92 -15.93 10.62
N PHE A 61 3.70 -17.06 9.94
CA PHE A 61 2.66 -18.02 10.33
C PHE A 61 3.10 -19.02 11.40
N ILE A 62 4.39 -19.38 11.42
CA ILE A 62 4.91 -20.43 12.32
C ILE A 62 5.39 -19.83 13.65
N LEU A 63 6.08 -18.69 13.61
CA LEU A 63 6.76 -18.14 14.79
C LEU A 63 5.87 -17.20 15.62
N GLU A 64 4.86 -16.57 15.00
CA GLU A 64 3.93 -15.68 15.72
C GLU A 64 3.12 -16.41 16.80
N PRO A 65 2.55 -17.62 16.55
CA PRO A 65 1.91 -18.41 17.60
C PRO A 65 2.86 -18.88 18.71
N LEU A 66 4.17 -18.89 18.46
CA LEU A 66 5.21 -19.22 19.43
C LEU A 66 5.67 -18.01 20.26
N GLY A 67 5.04 -16.85 20.07
CA GLY A 67 5.35 -15.61 20.79
C GLY A 67 6.52 -14.81 20.21
N VAL A 68 7.04 -15.18 19.03
CA VAL A 68 8.07 -14.39 18.36
C VAL A 68 7.41 -13.20 17.68
N PRO A 69 7.83 -11.95 17.97
CA PRO A 69 7.21 -10.79 17.36
C PRO A 69 7.55 -10.72 15.87
N VAL A 70 6.56 -10.32 15.07
CA VAL A 70 6.69 -10.13 13.61
C VAL A 70 7.86 -9.21 13.25
N SER A 71 8.14 -8.20 14.09
CA SER A 71 9.27 -7.29 13.91
C SER A 71 10.63 -7.99 13.96
N ALA A 72 10.80 -9.01 14.80
CA ALA A 72 12.06 -9.77 14.88
C ALA A 72 12.27 -10.62 13.62
N VAL A 73 11.21 -11.26 13.12
CA VAL A 73 11.23 -12.04 11.88
C VAL A 73 11.56 -11.13 10.68
N ALA A 74 10.90 -9.97 10.59
CA ALA A 74 11.17 -8.97 9.56
C ALA A 74 12.61 -8.41 9.63
N ALA A 75 13.10 -8.10 10.83
CA ALA A 75 14.47 -7.62 11.03
C ALA A 75 15.51 -8.68 10.63
N ALA A 76 15.29 -9.95 10.98
CA ALA A 76 16.17 -11.04 10.57
C ALA A 76 16.22 -11.19 9.03
N GLY A 77 15.07 -11.10 8.36
CA GLY A 77 15.01 -11.11 6.90
C GLY A 77 15.74 -9.93 6.26
N ALA A 78 15.53 -8.71 6.78
CA ALA A 78 16.19 -7.50 6.32
C ALA A 78 17.72 -7.58 6.50
N LEU A 79 18.20 -8.03 7.66
CA LEU A 79 19.62 -8.23 7.94
C LEU A 79 20.25 -9.29 7.03
N THR A 80 19.52 -10.37 6.75
CA THR A 80 19.98 -11.43 5.84
C THR A 80 20.15 -10.90 4.41
N LEU A 81 19.16 -10.14 3.90
CA LEU A 81 19.25 -9.49 2.59
C LEU A 81 20.37 -8.46 2.54
N PHE A 82 20.51 -7.65 3.59
CA PHE A 82 21.55 -6.65 3.68
C PHE A 82 22.95 -7.29 3.67
N ALA A 83 23.14 -8.38 4.42
CA ALA A 83 24.39 -9.14 4.42
C ALA A 83 24.71 -9.75 3.05
N ALA A 84 23.71 -10.26 2.34
CA ALA A 84 23.90 -10.77 0.97
C ALA A 84 24.30 -9.66 -0.01
N ALA A 85 23.63 -8.49 0.07
CA ALA A 85 23.97 -7.33 -0.75
C ALA A 85 25.39 -6.80 -0.48
N LEU A 86 25.82 -6.77 0.79
CA LEU A 86 27.18 -6.39 1.17
C LEU A 86 28.23 -7.36 0.63
N ARG A 87 27.95 -8.66 0.62
CA ARG A 87 28.85 -9.69 0.08
C ARG A 87 28.99 -9.57 -1.43
N GLY A 88 27.90 -9.30 -2.14
CA GLY A 88 27.90 -9.15 -3.60
C GLY A 88 28.69 -7.93 -4.08
N ARG A 89 28.74 -6.83 -3.29
CA ARG A 89 29.39 -5.54 -3.64
C ARG A 89 28.92 -4.88 -4.95
N VAL A 90 27.93 -5.44 -5.63
CA VAL A 90 27.31 -4.89 -6.84
C VAL A 90 26.27 -3.80 -6.50
N ILE A 91 25.66 -3.89 -5.31
CA ILE A 91 24.59 -3.00 -4.87
C ILE A 91 25.16 -1.93 -3.95
N ASP A 92 24.87 -0.66 -4.25
CA ASP A 92 25.20 0.48 -3.37
C ASP A 92 24.24 0.47 -2.16
N THR A 93 24.64 -0.23 -1.11
CA THR A 93 23.85 -0.41 0.12
C THR A 93 23.64 0.90 0.87
N VAL A 94 24.59 1.84 0.81
CA VAL A 94 24.46 3.17 1.43
C VAL A 94 23.38 3.98 0.75
N ARG A 95 23.36 3.98 -0.59
CA ARG A 95 22.30 4.62 -1.36
C ARG A 95 20.93 3.98 -1.09
N VAL A 96 20.85 2.66 -1.00
CA VAL A 96 19.60 1.96 -0.65
C VAL A 96 19.09 2.39 0.73
N LEU A 97 19.96 2.43 1.74
CA LEU A 97 19.57 2.87 3.09
C LEU A 97 19.14 4.35 3.11
N LYS A 98 19.85 5.23 2.40
CA LYS A 98 19.49 6.66 2.34
C LYS A 98 18.16 6.92 1.62
N ASN A 99 17.88 6.16 0.58
CA ASN A 99 16.65 6.27 -0.21
C ASN A 99 15.48 5.45 0.35
N ALA A 100 15.69 4.71 1.45
CA ALA A 100 14.59 4.04 2.13
C ALA A 100 13.59 5.09 2.66
N PRO A 101 12.28 4.81 2.64
CA PRO A 101 11.25 5.78 3.01
C PRO A 101 11.13 5.93 4.54
N TRP A 102 12.15 6.50 5.19
CA TRP A 102 12.21 6.71 6.66
C TRP A 102 11.06 7.56 7.19
N GLN A 103 10.46 8.39 6.33
CA GLN A 103 9.27 9.17 6.61
C GLN A 103 8.09 8.29 7.05
N ILE A 104 8.03 7.04 6.60
CA ILE A 104 6.97 6.10 7.02
C ILE A 104 7.09 5.77 8.51
N VAL A 105 8.31 5.64 9.03
CA VAL A 105 8.53 5.35 10.45
C VAL A 105 8.08 6.53 11.30
N THR A 106 8.52 7.74 10.97
CA THR A 106 8.12 8.95 11.70
C THR A 106 6.62 9.22 11.57
N PHE A 107 6.05 9.02 10.38
CA PHE A 107 4.61 9.12 10.16
C PHE A 107 3.82 8.13 11.02
N SER A 108 4.22 6.85 11.03
CA SER A 108 3.53 5.82 11.82
C SER A 108 3.54 6.15 13.32
N LEU A 109 4.68 6.59 13.86
CA LEU A 109 4.80 7.02 15.26
C LEU A 109 3.92 8.24 15.56
N GLY A 110 3.92 9.26 14.69
CA GLY A 110 3.07 10.43 14.82
C GLY A 110 1.59 10.07 14.79
N MET A 111 1.18 9.20 13.87
CA MET A 111 -0.20 8.74 13.79
C MET A 111 -0.62 7.96 15.05
N TYR A 112 0.23 7.07 15.58
CA TYR A 112 -0.08 6.42 16.86
C TYR A 112 -0.27 7.44 17.99
N LEU A 113 0.61 8.43 18.12
CA LEU A 113 0.47 9.48 19.13
C LEU A 113 -0.86 10.24 18.99
N VAL A 114 -1.23 10.63 17.77
CA VAL A 114 -2.50 11.31 17.49
C VAL A 114 -3.69 10.43 17.85
N ILE A 115 -3.67 9.14 17.48
CA ILE A 115 -4.74 8.21 17.81
C ILE A 115 -4.89 8.02 19.32
N TYR A 116 -3.80 7.81 20.04
CA TYR A 116 -3.85 7.68 21.50
C TYR A 116 -4.29 8.99 22.17
N GLY A 117 -3.91 10.15 21.61
CA GLY A 117 -4.40 11.45 22.04
C GLY A 117 -5.92 11.59 21.84
N LEU A 118 -6.44 11.23 20.66
CA LEU A 118 -7.87 11.25 20.35
C LEU A 118 -8.67 10.25 21.19
N ARG A 119 -8.10 9.07 21.45
CA ARG A 119 -8.64 8.09 22.40
C ARG A 119 -8.82 8.73 23.77
N ASN A 120 -7.76 9.35 24.31
CA ASN A 120 -7.82 10.01 25.60
C ASN A 120 -8.77 11.23 25.63
N ALA A 121 -9.08 11.81 24.46
CA ALA A 121 -10.05 12.88 24.29
C ALA A 121 -11.51 12.40 24.09
N GLY A 122 -11.77 11.08 24.09
CA GLY A 122 -13.13 10.53 24.04
C GLY A 122 -13.59 10.00 22.67
N LEU A 123 -12.72 9.96 21.66
CA LEU A 123 -13.10 9.50 20.32
C LEU A 123 -13.55 8.03 20.32
N THR A 124 -12.84 7.18 21.06
CA THR A 124 -13.14 5.75 21.16
C THR A 124 -14.50 5.49 21.79
N GLU A 125 -14.90 6.31 22.75
CA GLU A 125 -16.17 6.24 23.47
C GLU A 125 -17.34 6.65 22.56
N LEU A 126 -17.14 7.72 21.77
CA LEU A 126 -18.10 8.14 20.75
C LEU A 126 -18.32 7.02 19.72
N LEU A 127 -17.24 6.43 19.24
CA LEU A 127 -17.30 5.33 18.27
C LEU A 127 -17.88 4.07 18.89
N ALA A 128 -17.50 3.70 20.11
CA ALA A 128 -18.05 2.54 20.82
C ALA A 128 -19.57 2.68 21.00
N SER A 129 -20.07 3.88 21.33
CA SER A 129 -21.51 4.13 21.44
C SER A 129 -22.22 3.99 20.09
N SER A 130 -21.60 4.48 19.00
CA SER A 130 -22.14 4.38 17.64
C SER A 130 -22.18 2.92 17.16
N LEU A 131 -21.10 2.18 17.39
CA LEU A 131 -20.96 0.77 17.07
C LEU A 131 -21.92 -0.10 17.89
N SER A 132 -22.16 0.23 19.15
CA SER A 132 -23.14 -0.49 20.00
C SER A 132 -24.55 -0.38 19.42
N ARG A 133 -24.97 0.80 18.94
CA ARG A 133 -26.27 0.97 18.25
C ARG A 133 -26.36 0.17 16.96
N LEU A 134 -25.26 0.07 16.21
CA LEU A 134 -25.20 -0.78 15.01
C LEU A 134 -25.31 -2.26 15.36
N SER A 135 -24.76 -2.66 16.51
CA SER A 135 -24.82 -4.05 16.99
C SER A 135 -26.25 -4.50 17.31
N ASP A 136 -27.11 -3.58 17.77
CA ASP A 136 -28.53 -3.86 18.05
C ASP A 136 -29.35 -4.14 16.78
N SER A 137 -28.83 -3.76 15.61
CA SER A 137 -29.46 -3.98 14.30
C SER A 137 -29.20 -5.38 13.71
N GLY A 138 -28.60 -6.27 14.52
CA GLY A 138 -28.22 -7.62 14.11
C GLY A 138 -26.94 -7.67 13.27
N VAL A 139 -26.50 -8.89 12.91
CA VAL A 139 -25.19 -9.16 12.29
C VAL A 139 -24.96 -8.33 11.01
N TRP A 140 -25.96 -8.22 10.15
CA TRP A 140 -25.83 -7.47 8.90
C TRP A 140 -25.72 -5.96 9.10
N GLY A 141 -26.55 -5.39 9.98
CA GLY A 141 -26.50 -3.97 10.32
C GLY A 141 -25.18 -3.60 10.98
N ALA A 142 -24.73 -4.45 11.90
CA ALA A 142 -23.45 -4.30 12.58
C ALA A 142 -22.27 -4.36 11.60
N ALA A 143 -22.24 -5.37 10.71
CA ALA A 143 -21.16 -5.54 9.74
C ALA A 143 -21.14 -4.40 8.71
N LEU A 144 -22.26 -4.11 8.05
CA LEU A 144 -22.31 -3.07 7.01
C LEU A 144 -22.05 -1.69 7.62
N GLY A 145 -22.69 -1.36 8.74
CA GLY A 145 -22.51 -0.08 9.42
C GLY A 145 -21.07 0.13 9.88
N THR A 146 -20.46 -0.89 10.49
CA THR A 146 -19.04 -0.83 10.90
C THR A 146 -18.14 -0.67 9.69
N GLY A 147 -18.36 -1.44 8.62
CA GLY A 147 -17.55 -1.36 7.40
C GLY A 147 -17.59 0.03 6.74
N PHE A 148 -18.77 0.63 6.62
CA PHE A 148 -18.91 1.99 6.07
C PHE A 148 -18.27 3.04 6.98
N LEU A 149 -18.48 2.95 8.30
CA LEU A 149 -17.87 3.86 9.26
C LEU A 149 -16.33 3.79 9.21
N SER A 150 -15.78 2.58 9.20
CA SER A 150 -14.34 2.34 9.10
C SER A 150 -13.77 2.81 7.76
N ALA A 151 -14.47 2.59 6.65
CA ALA A 151 -14.05 3.10 5.34
C ALA A 151 -14.02 4.64 5.31
N PHE A 152 -15.05 5.28 5.85
CA PHE A 152 -15.10 6.73 5.94
C PHE A 152 -13.94 7.28 6.78
N LEU A 153 -13.77 6.79 8.00
CA LEU A 153 -12.68 7.22 8.90
C LEU A 153 -11.30 6.99 8.27
N SER A 154 -11.11 5.83 7.63
CA SER A 154 -9.83 5.46 7.02
C SER A 154 -9.48 6.34 5.82
N SER A 155 -10.48 6.77 5.05
CA SER A 155 -10.30 7.76 3.99
C SER A 155 -9.81 9.12 4.50
N LEU A 156 -9.97 9.43 5.79
CA LEU A 156 -9.51 10.68 6.39
C LEU A 156 -8.16 10.53 7.10
N MET A 157 -7.95 9.40 7.78
CA MET A 157 -6.90 9.25 8.79
C MET A 157 -5.79 8.25 8.45
N ASN A 158 -5.93 7.45 7.38
CA ASN A 158 -5.09 6.28 7.02
C ASN A 158 -5.66 4.93 7.50
N ASN A 159 -5.33 3.83 6.82
CA ASN A 159 -5.81 2.48 7.18
C ASN A 159 -5.32 1.97 8.52
N MET A 160 -4.01 2.01 8.78
CA MET A 160 -3.45 1.43 10.02
C MET A 160 -4.00 2.08 11.31
N PRO A 161 -4.05 3.43 11.43
CA PRO A 161 -4.55 4.08 12.63
C PRO A 161 -6.06 3.90 12.82
N THR A 162 -6.84 3.90 11.72
CA THR A 162 -8.28 3.65 11.79
C THR A 162 -8.60 2.22 12.20
N VAL A 163 -7.85 1.21 11.74
CA VAL A 163 -8.03 -0.18 12.19
C VAL A 163 -7.89 -0.26 13.71
N LEU A 164 -6.87 0.38 14.28
CA LEU A 164 -6.64 0.38 15.73
C LEU A 164 -7.80 1.06 16.48
N VAL A 165 -8.22 2.26 16.05
CA VAL A 165 -9.36 2.96 16.68
C VAL A 165 -10.63 2.12 16.60
N GLY A 166 -10.92 1.54 15.44
CA GLY A 166 -12.08 0.69 15.24
C GLY A 166 -12.03 -0.55 16.13
N ALA A 167 -10.88 -1.23 16.21
CA ALA A 167 -10.70 -2.39 17.08
C ALA A 167 -10.91 -2.05 18.56
N LEU A 168 -10.31 -0.96 19.05
CA LEU A 168 -10.49 -0.48 20.43
C LEU A 168 -11.95 -0.09 20.71
N SER A 169 -12.64 0.49 19.73
CA SER A 169 -14.03 0.92 19.88
C SER A 169 -15.00 -0.26 19.86
N ILE A 170 -14.72 -1.30 19.06
CA ILE A 170 -15.47 -2.56 19.07
C ILE A 170 -15.26 -3.29 20.40
N ASP A 171 -14.03 -3.30 20.90
CA ASP A 171 -13.67 -3.95 22.16
C ASP A 171 -14.31 -3.26 23.38
N GLY A 172 -14.37 -1.93 23.38
CA GLY A 172 -15.07 -1.14 24.41
C GLY A 172 -16.59 -1.08 24.27
N GLY A 173 -17.17 -1.68 23.22
CA GLY A 173 -18.61 -1.71 22.95
C GLY A 173 -19.33 -2.89 23.61
N THR A 174 -20.64 -2.98 23.39
CA THR A 174 -21.49 -4.07 23.92
C THR A 174 -21.60 -5.28 23.00
N ALA A 175 -21.05 -5.20 21.78
CA ALA A 175 -21.13 -6.26 20.79
C ALA A 175 -20.44 -7.54 21.28
N SER A 176 -21.10 -8.68 21.15
CA SER A 176 -20.57 -9.98 21.57
C SER A 176 -20.84 -11.09 20.55
N GLY A 177 -20.11 -12.20 20.68
CA GLY A 177 -20.23 -13.36 19.80
C GLY A 177 -20.03 -13.03 18.32
N ILE A 178 -20.88 -13.61 17.47
CA ILE A 178 -20.80 -13.47 16.01
C ILE A 178 -20.94 -12.03 15.51
N ILE A 179 -21.64 -11.16 16.25
CA ILE A 179 -21.79 -9.75 15.89
C ILE A 179 -20.44 -9.04 16.05
N ARG A 180 -19.72 -9.28 17.15
CA ARG A 180 -18.39 -8.71 17.39
C ARG A 180 -17.39 -9.16 16.32
N GLU A 181 -17.39 -10.45 15.98
CA GLU A 181 -16.53 -11.00 14.92
C GLU A 181 -16.84 -10.36 13.55
N ALA A 182 -18.12 -10.24 13.20
CA ALA A 182 -18.55 -9.60 11.96
C ALA A 182 -18.10 -8.13 11.91
N MET A 183 -18.19 -7.41 13.02
CA MET A 183 -17.70 -6.02 13.13
C MET A 183 -16.17 -5.93 13.01
N ILE A 184 -15.41 -6.87 13.60
CA ILE A 184 -13.95 -6.90 13.47
C ILE A 184 -13.55 -7.10 12.00
N TYR A 185 -14.15 -8.07 11.31
CA TYR A 185 -13.88 -8.27 9.89
C TYR A 185 -14.32 -7.07 9.05
N ALA A 186 -15.50 -6.52 9.31
CA ALA A 186 -15.98 -5.34 8.62
C ALA A 186 -15.08 -4.12 8.84
N ASN A 187 -14.54 -3.92 10.04
CA ASN A 187 -13.60 -2.85 10.34
C ASN A 187 -12.34 -2.97 9.49
N VAL A 188 -11.74 -4.16 9.42
CA VAL A 188 -10.54 -4.39 8.61
C VAL A 188 -10.84 -4.15 7.12
N ILE A 189 -11.93 -4.74 6.60
CA ILE A 189 -12.33 -4.57 5.19
C ILE A 189 -12.60 -3.09 4.87
N GLY A 190 -13.35 -2.40 5.74
CA GLY A 190 -13.64 -0.97 5.59
C GLY A 190 -12.36 -0.15 5.56
N CYS A 191 -11.43 -0.41 6.48
CA CYS A 191 -10.15 0.30 6.54
C CYS A 191 -9.24 0.05 5.33
N ASP A 192 -9.38 -1.07 4.62
CA ASP A 192 -8.60 -1.31 3.39
C ASP A 192 -9.26 -0.75 2.12
N LEU A 193 -10.58 -0.56 2.15
CA LEU A 193 -11.36 0.03 1.04
C LEU A 193 -11.40 1.57 1.10
N GLY A 194 -11.61 2.13 2.30
CA GLY A 194 -11.69 3.57 2.55
C GLY A 194 -10.53 4.40 1.98
N PRO A 195 -9.27 3.98 2.13
CA PRO A 195 -8.09 4.64 1.57
C PRO A 195 -8.10 4.85 0.06
N LYS A 196 -8.94 4.13 -0.67
CA LYS A 196 -9.05 4.27 -2.12
C LYS A 196 -9.90 5.49 -2.52
N ILE A 197 -10.64 6.06 -1.57
CA ILE A 197 -11.51 7.22 -1.81
C ILE A 197 -10.70 8.52 -1.86
N THR A 198 -9.68 8.67 -0.99
CA THR A 198 -8.84 9.87 -0.96
C THR A 198 -7.35 9.51 -1.01
N PRO A 199 -6.48 10.37 -1.58
CA PRO A 199 -5.05 10.06 -1.62
C PRO A 199 -4.37 10.04 -0.26
N ILE A 200 -4.89 10.79 0.72
CA ILE A 200 -4.34 10.85 2.08
C ILE A 200 -4.62 9.55 2.85
N GLY A 201 -5.71 8.85 2.51
CA GLY A 201 -6.13 7.63 3.18
C GLY A 201 -5.16 6.46 3.04
N SER A 202 -4.23 6.45 2.07
CA SER A 202 -3.22 5.38 1.95
C SER A 202 -1.80 5.91 1.86
N LEU A 203 -0.92 5.38 2.70
CA LEU A 203 0.51 5.63 2.61
C LEU A 203 1.11 5.13 1.29
N ALA A 204 0.61 4.01 0.77
CA ALA A 204 1.07 3.47 -0.50
C ALA A 204 0.76 4.44 -1.65
N THR A 205 -0.43 5.05 -1.64
CA THR A 205 -0.81 6.08 -2.62
C THR A 205 0.07 7.31 -2.49
N LEU A 206 0.34 7.79 -1.28
CA LEU A 206 1.24 8.94 -1.07
C LEU A 206 2.68 8.64 -1.51
N LEU A 207 3.21 7.46 -1.17
CA LEU A 207 4.54 7.02 -1.60
C LEU A 207 4.61 6.95 -3.12
N TRP A 208 3.58 6.42 -3.76
CA TRP A 208 3.50 6.35 -5.22
C TRP A 208 3.48 7.75 -5.86
N LEU A 209 2.63 8.66 -5.37
CA LEU A 209 2.58 10.04 -5.85
C LEU A 209 3.90 10.78 -5.62
N HIS A 210 4.59 10.51 -4.52
CA HIS A 210 5.92 11.05 -4.24
C HIS A 210 6.95 10.55 -5.26
N VAL A 211 7.04 9.23 -5.48
CA VAL A 211 7.93 8.63 -6.48
C VAL A 211 7.64 9.16 -7.89
N LEU A 212 6.38 9.37 -8.24
CA LEU A 212 6.00 9.99 -9.51
C LEU A 212 6.50 11.44 -9.60
N SER A 213 6.33 12.22 -8.53
CA SER A 213 6.81 13.61 -8.47
C SER A 213 8.34 13.68 -8.60
N GLU A 214 9.08 12.78 -7.97
CA GLU A 214 10.55 12.68 -8.14
C GLU A 214 10.95 12.39 -9.59
N LYS A 215 10.11 11.65 -10.32
CA LYS A 215 10.27 11.39 -11.75
C LYS A 215 9.77 12.53 -12.64
N GLY A 216 9.27 13.62 -12.07
CA GLY A 216 8.72 14.77 -12.79
C GLY A 216 7.28 14.59 -13.29
N ILE A 217 6.57 13.55 -12.82
CA ILE A 217 5.17 13.28 -13.17
C ILE A 217 4.30 13.78 -12.01
N ARG A 218 3.58 14.88 -12.22
CA ARG A 218 2.66 15.44 -11.21
C ARG A 218 1.23 15.05 -11.56
N ILE A 219 0.57 14.31 -10.68
CA ILE A 219 -0.85 13.99 -10.79
C ILE A 219 -1.63 14.98 -9.93
N HIS A 220 -2.54 15.73 -10.55
CA HIS A 220 -3.43 16.65 -9.84
C HIS A 220 -4.58 15.87 -9.18
N LEU A 221 -4.98 16.30 -7.98
CA LEU A 221 -6.07 15.69 -7.20
C LEU A 221 -7.38 15.59 -7.99
N GLY A 222 -7.64 16.58 -8.85
CA GLY A 222 -8.81 16.59 -9.75
C GLY A 222 -8.85 15.41 -10.71
N LEU A 223 -7.71 14.85 -11.12
CA LEU A 223 -7.65 13.68 -12.01
C LEU A 223 -8.06 12.37 -11.32
N LEU A 224 -8.00 12.33 -9.98
CA LEU A 224 -8.41 11.18 -9.17
C LEU A 224 -9.91 11.19 -8.84
N PHE A 225 -10.52 12.39 -8.81
CA PHE A 225 -11.96 12.58 -8.56
C PHE A 225 -12.78 12.94 -9.80
N GLN A 226 -12.15 13.27 -10.93
CA GLN A 226 -12.85 13.46 -12.20
C GLN A 226 -13.40 12.13 -12.66
N ASN A 227 -14.70 11.98 -12.44
CA ASN A 227 -15.51 10.97 -13.08
C ASN A 227 -15.35 11.10 -14.60
N GLY A 228 -14.68 10.12 -15.21
CA GLY A 228 -15.29 9.39 -16.32
C GLY A 228 -15.56 10.13 -17.64
N ASP A 229 -14.95 11.28 -17.93
CA ASP A 229 -14.80 11.63 -19.35
C ASP A 229 -13.75 10.68 -19.93
N ARG A 230 -14.25 9.63 -20.58
CA ARG A 230 -13.50 8.54 -21.25
C ARG A 230 -12.34 9.05 -22.11
N ASP A 231 -12.39 10.30 -22.54
CA ASP A 231 -11.41 10.91 -23.43
C ASP A 231 -10.33 11.70 -22.69
N ASP A 232 -10.51 12.09 -21.42
CA ASP A 232 -9.61 13.03 -20.74
C ASP A 232 -8.51 12.36 -19.90
N ALA A 233 -8.80 11.22 -19.27
CA ALA A 233 -7.77 10.47 -18.53
C ALA A 233 -6.63 9.94 -19.44
N PRO A 234 -6.90 9.39 -20.63
CA PRO A 234 -5.84 9.02 -21.58
C PRO A 234 -5.12 10.24 -22.15
N ARG A 235 -5.81 11.39 -22.32
CA ARG A 235 -5.20 12.64 -22.84
C ARG A 235 -4.26 13.30 -21.85
N ALA A 236 -4.59 13.33 -20.56
CA ALA A 236 -3.70 13.87 -19.53
C ALA A 236 -2.44 13.01 -19.34
N LEU A 237 -2.60 11.68 -19.35
CA LEU A 237 -1.47 10.75 -19.29
C LEU A 237 -0.62 10.81 -20.56
N ARG A 238 -1.25 10.89 -21.74
CA ARG A 238 -0.54 11.11 -23.00
C ARG A 238 0.13 12.47 -23.05
N GLY A 239 -0.49 13.54 -22.54
CA GLY A 239 0.07 14.89 -22.49
C GLY A 239 1.30 14.97 -21.59
N ALA A 240 1.26 14.32 -20.42
CA ALA A 240 2.41 14.22 -19.52
C ALA A 240 3.55 13.37 -20.08
N LEU A 241 3.23 12.36 -20.90
CA LEU A 241 4.22 11.52 -21.59
C LEU A 241 4.74 12.18 -22.89
N SER A 242 3.90 12.94 -23.60
CA SER A 242 4.24 13.60 -24.87
C SER A 242 5.03 14.89 -24.66
N SER A 243 4.78 15.64 -23.58
CA SER A 243 5.59 16.82 -23.23
C SER A 243 7.04 16.47 -22.89
N ARG A 244 7.34 15.18 -22.67
CA ARG A 244 8.68 14.64 -22.50
C ARG A 244 9.23 13.88 -23.70
N ALA A 245 8.39 13.50 -24.67
CA ALA A 245 8.86 12.89 -25.91
C ALA A 245 9.63 13.90 -26.78
N GLU A 246 9.34 15.20 -26.67
CA GLU A 246 10.07 16.26 -27.39
C GLU A 246 11.40 16.68 -26.71
N THR A 247 11.70 16.17 -25.51
CA THR A 247 12.95 16.52 -24.77
C THR A 247 13.83 15.32 -24.42
N LEU A 248 13.44 14.09 -24.82
CA LEU A 248 14.27 12.89 -24.65
C LEU A 248 14.96 12.53 -25.98
N ASP A 249 16.04 13.25 -26.28
CA ASP A 249 17.08 12.74 -27.16
C ASP A 249 17.78 11.56 -26.45
N LEU A 250 17.30 10.35 -26.75
CA LEU A 250 17.83 9.08 -26.24
C LEU A 250 19.28 8.80 -26.71
N THR A 251 19.90 9.68 -27.51
CA THR A 251 21.34 9.62 -27.83
C THR A 251 22.25 10.32 -26.81
N SER A 252 21.68 11.08 -25.87
CA SER A 252 22.44 11.82 -24.84
C SER A 252 22.84 10.99 -23.60
N PHE A 253 22.40 9.73 -23.50
CA PHE A 253 22.83 8.82 -22.43
C PHE A 253 24.21 8.21 -22.73
N ARG A 254 25.26 9.03 -22.71
CA ARG A 254 26.64 8.54 -22.54
C ARG A 254 26.92 8.33 -21.06
N PRO A 255 27.23 7.11 -20.58
CA PRO A 255 27.72 6.93 -19.23
C PRO A 255 29.13 7.55 -19.14
N GLY A 256 29.23 8.71 -18.51
CA GLY A 256 30.50 9.35 -18.18
C GLY A 256 31.26 8.49 -17.16
N PHE A 257 32.15 7.64 -17.66
CA PHE A 257 33.24 7.04 -16.91
C PHE A 257 34.54 7.62 -17.45
N GLN A 258 35.14 8.56 -16.73
CA GLN A 258 36.55 8.91 -16.88
C GLN A 258 37.21 8.73 -15.51
N PRO A 259 38.13 7.77 -15.36
CA PRO A 259 38.95 7.68 -14.15
C PRO A 259 40.00 8.80 -14.16
N PRO A 260 40.35 9.36 -12.99
CA PRO A 260 41.44 10.34 -12.89
C PRO A 260 42.80 9.64 -13.05
N LEU A 261 43.72 10.31 -13.76
CA LEU A 261 45.17 10.11 -13.64
C LEU A 261 45.67 10.78 -12.36
#